data_AF-A0A7Y6GK71-F1
#
_entry.id   AF-A0A7Y6GK71-F1
#
_cell.length_a   1.000
_cell.length_b   1.000
_cell.length_c   1.000
_cell.angle_alpha   90.00
_cell.angle_beta   90.00
_cell.angle_gamma   90.00
#
_symmetry.space_group_name_H-M   'P 1'
#
loop_
_entity.id
_entity.type
_entity.pdbx_description
1 polymer ?
#
loop_
_entity_poly.entity_id
_entity_poly.type
_entity_poly.pdbx_seq_one_letter_code
_entity_poly.pdbx_strand_id
1 'polypeptide(L)'
;MTEADPAQTSIGSAGTASDEARQRVAPEVQATRQLEPPAWEKAVIKAMLWFSFSVVLSVLPLIAAYFFKSTKGEAVAYSDLAGDGELLIITTGMAAAAAGDLWAKGASKDWLTTLLACSNTAVAIFTTLWFGYITALADEKSNIDKGFISSWSTTLFIISFAASGMSIIRAELRQQ
;
A
#
# COMPACT_ATOMS: atom_id res chain seq x y z
N MET A 1 -18.37 -92.42 -9.34
CA MET A 1 -17.42 -91.92 -8.33
C MET A 1 -17.07 -90.51 -8.78
N THR A 2 -17.95 -89.52 -8.64
CA THR A 2 -18.63 -88.99 -7.43
C THR A 2 -17.64 -88.37 -6.45
N GLU A 3 -17.53 -87.03 -6.48
CA GLU A 3 -17.40 -86.10 -5.34
C GLU A 3 -17.16 -84.69 -5.94
N ALA A 4 -18.18 -83.85 -6.05
CA ALA A 4 -18.74 -82.98 -5.02
C ALA A 4 -17.90 -81.70 -4.79
N ASP A 5 -18.31 -80.65 -5.50
CA ASP A 5 -18.11 -79.24 -5.15
C ASP A 5 -18.88 -78.94 -3.84
N PRO A 6 -18.32 -78.17 -2.90
CA PRO A 6 -18.84 -76.82 -2.72
C PRO A 6 -17.81 -75.81 -2.16
N ALA A 7 -17.79 -74.59 -2.70
CA ALA A 7 -17.95 -73.34 -1.91
C ALA A 7 -17.65 -72.10 -2.77
N GLN A 8 -18.65 -71.65 -3.54
CA GLN A 8 -18.72 -70.26 -3.98
C GLN A 8 -19.43 -69.43 -2.90
N THR A 9 -18.66 -68.89 -1.97
CA THR A 9 -19.14 -67.90 -0.99
C THR A 9 -19.23 -66.55 -1.68
N SER A 10 -20.45 -66.10 -1.99
CA SER A 10 -20.74 -64.76 -2.47
C SER A 10 -20.39 -63.73 -1.39
N ILE A 11 -19.31 -62.98 -1.57
CA ILE A 11 -19.03 -61.81 -0.74
C ILE A 11 -19.83 -60.65 -1.32
N GLY A 12 -20.79 -60.20 -0.50
CA GLY A 12 -21.81 -59.24 -0.85
C GLY A 12 -21.27 -57.85 -1.15
N SER A 13 -21.89 -57.28 -2.18
CA SER A 13 -22.08 -55.87 -2.47
C SER A 13 -22.36 -55.02 -1.20
N ALA A 14 -21.31 -54.44 -0.61
CA ALA A 14 -21.41 -53.43 0.45
C ALA A 14 -20.62 -52.14 0.10
N GLY A 15 -20.33 -51.91 -1.19
CA GLY A 15 -19.45 -50.82 -1.63
C GLY A 15 -20.14 -49.59 -2.22
N THR A 16 -21.44 -49.63 -2.54
CA THR A 16 -22.03 -48.60 -3.43
C THR A 16 -22.72 -47.44 -2.70
N ALA A 17 -23.28 -47.66 -1.50
CA ALA A 17 -24.04 -46.62 -0.79
C ALA A 17 -23.16 -45.55 -0.10
N SER A 18 -21.95 -45.91 0.31
CA SER A 18 -21.03 -44.99 1.02
C SER A 18 -20.27 -44.06 0.07
N ASP A 19 -20.07 -44.48 -1.18
CA ASP A 19 -19.39 -43.67 -2.20
C ASP A 19 -20.32 -42.60 -2.79
N GLU A 20 -21.60 -42.91 -3.02
CA GLU A 20 -22.57 -41.91 -3.50
C GLU A 20 -22.80 -40.78 -2.49
N ALA A 21 -22.78 -41.08 -1.19
CA ALA A 21 -22.93 -40.06 -0.14
C ALA A 21 -21.71 -39.13 -0.05
N ARG A 22 -20.49 -39.64 -0.29
CA ARG A 22 -19.27 -38.80 -0.36
C ARG A 22 -19.22 -37.95 -1.61
N GLN A 23 -19.76 -38.42 -2.72
CA GLN A 23 -19.72 -37.73 -4.00
C GLN A 23 -20.72 -36.56 -4.08
N ARG A 24 -21.79 -36.58 -3.30
CA ARG A 24 -22.78 -35.47 -3.22
C ARG A 24 -22.40 -34.30 -2.32
N VAL A 25 -21.48 -34.48 -1.38
CA VAL A 25 -21.04 -33.38 -0.47
C VAL A 25 -19.96 -32.50 -1.11
N ALA A 26 -19.24 -32.99 -2.12
CA ALA A 26 -18.16 -32.27 -2.78
C ALA A 26 -18.55 -31.07 -3.68
N PRO A 27 -19.65 -31.09 -4.47
CA PRO A 27 -19.93 -30.01 -5.43
C PRO A 27 -20.45 -28.72 -4.79
N GLU A 28 -21.13 -28.80 -3.63
CA GLU A 28 -21.75 -27.63 -3.02
C GLU A 28 -20.74 -26.73 -2.26
N VAL A 29 -19.68 -27.31 -1.71
CA VAL A 29 -18.59 -26.58 -1.05
C VAL A 29 -17.63 -25.92 -2.06
N GLN A 30 -17.62 -26.39 -3.31
CA GLN A 30 -16.85 -25.76 -4.40
C GLN A 30 -17.60 -24.58 -5.04
N ALA A 31 -18.93 -24.57 -4.99
CA ALA A 31 -19.76 -23.50 -5.56
C ALA A 31 -19.63 -22.15 -4.81
N THR A 32 -19.27 -22.18 -3.52
CA THR A 32 -19.05 -20.96 -2.72
C THR A 32 -17.64 -20.37 -2.83
N ARG A 33 -16.73 -21.00 -3.59
CA ARG A 33 -15.31 -20.59 -3.70
C ARG A 33 -14.97 -19.60 -4.81
N GLN A 34 -15.91 -19.19 -5.68
CA GLN A 34 -15.57 -18.49 -6.93
C GLN A 34 -16.26 -17.14 -7.16
N LEU A 35 -16.19 -16.26 -6.16
CA LEU A 35 -16.24 -14.82 -6.40
C LEU A 35 -15.05 -14.19 -5.68
N GLU A 36 -13.83 -14.62 -6.04
CA GLU A 36 -12.68 -13.78 -5.71
C GLU A 36 -12.84 -12.46 -6.47
N PRO A 37 -12.87 -11.31 -5.79
CA PRO A 37 -13.05 -10.03 -6.45
C PRO A 37 -11.92 -9.86 -7.48
N PRO A 38 -12.24 -9.35 -8.68
CA PRO A 38 -11.26 -9.17 -9.74
C PRO A 38 -10.10 -8.30 -9.24
N ALA A 39 -8.87 -8.59 -9.67
CA ALA A 39 -7.65 -7.98 -9.13
C ALA A 39 -7.66 -6.44 -9.15
N TRP A 40 -8.35 -5.83 -10.11
CA TRP A 40 -8.53 -4.38 -10.18
C TRP A 40 -9.36 -3.83 -9.00
N GLU A 41 -10.31 -4.59 -8.46
CA GLU A 41 -11.11 -4.20 -7.29
C GLU A 41 -10.24 -4.19 -6.03
N LYS A 42 -9.40 -5.22 -5.83
CA LYS A 42 -8.40 -5.25 -4.75
C LYS A 42 -7.42 -4.07 -4.87
N ALA A 43 -6.95 -3.77 -6.09
CA ALA A 43 -6.06 -2.64 -6.35
C ALA A 43 -6.72 -1.28 -6.07
N VAL A 44 -7.98 -1.09 -6.48
CA VAL A 44 -8.74 0.14 -6.23
C VAL A 44 -9.00 0.33 -4.75
N ILE A 45 -9.44 -0.71 -4.04
CA ILE A 45 -9.67 -0.64 -2.59
C ILE A 45 -8.38 -0.28 -1.87
N LYS A 46 -7.26 -0.92 -2.23
CA LYS A 46 -5.96 -0.63 -1.63
C LYS A 46 -5.48 0.79 -1.96
N ALA A 47 -5.66 1.25 -3.20
CA ALA A 47 -5.34 2.61 -3.60
C ALA A 47 -6.21 3.64 -2.88
N MET A 48 -7.51 3.38 -2.67
CA MET A 48 -8.41 4.26 -1.92
C MET A 48 -8.06 4.31 -0.43
N LEU A 49 -7.73 3.17 0.18
CA LEU A 49 -7.22 3.12 1.57
C LEU A 49 -5.90 3.86 1.67
N TRP A 50 -4.95 3.61 0.76
CA TRP A 50 -3.68 4.33 0.72
C TRP A 50 -3.89 5.83 0.55
N PHE A 51 -4.77 6.25 -0.36
CA PHE A 51 -5.10 7.66 -0.57
C PHE A 51 -5.75 8.27 0.67
N SER A 52 -6.71 7.58 1.27
CA SER A 52 -7.42 8.06 2.46
C SER A 52 -6.45 8.21 3.64
N PHE A 53 -5.62 7.21 3.92
CA PHE A 53 -4.67 7.28 5.03
C PHE A 53 -3.47 8.18 4.71
N SER A 54 -2.91 8.13 3.51
CA SER A 54 -1.67 8.85 3.18
C SER A 54 -1.91 10.28 2.72
N VAL A 55 -3.07 10.63 2.20
CA VAL A 55 -3.38 12.01 1.80
C VAL A 55 -4.21 12.70 2.87
N VAL A 56 -5.31 12.10 3.36
CA VAL A 56 -6.19 12.77 4.32
C VAL A 56 -5.50 12.96 5.67
N LEU A 57 -4.85 11.93 6.22
CA LEU A 57 -4.12 12.09 7.49
C LEU A 57 -2.88 12.97 7.36
N SER A 58 -2.29 13.04 6.17
CA SER A 58 -1.16 13.92 5.90
C SER A 58 -1.58 15.39 5.82
N VAL A 59 -2.78 15.68 5.35
CA VAL A 59 -3.32 17.06 5.36
C VAL A 59 -3.70 17.48 6.80
N LEU A 60 -3.94 16.54 7.71
CA LEU A 60 -4.31 16.82 9.10
C LEU A 60 -3.31 17.72 9.87
N PRO A 61 -1.99 17.44 9.89
CA PRO A 61 -1.02 18.34 10.51
C PRO A 61 -0.99 19.72 9.84
N LEU A 62 -1.18 19.79 8.52
CA LEU A 62 -1.27 21.05 7.78
C LEU A 62 -2.47 21.90 8.24
N ILE A 63 -3.63 21.25 8.44
CA ILE A 63 -4.83 21.89 8.99
C ILE A 63 -4.57 22.34 10.44
N ALA A 64 -3.94 21.49 11.26
CA ALA A 64 -3.62 21.83 12.65
C ALA A 64 -2.71 23.07 12.72
N ALA A 65 -1.66 23.12 11.90
CA ALA A 65 -0.75 24.25 11.80
C ALA A 65 -1.45 25.54 11.34
N TYR A 66 -2.34 25.43 10.34
CA TYR A 66 -3.20 26.54 9.92
C TYR A 66 -4.05 27.06 11.09
N PHE A 67 -4.70 26.16 11.84
CA PHE A 67 -5.50 26.53 13.01
C PHE A 67 -4.66 27.19 14.11
N PHE A 68 -3.46 26.67 14.40
CA PHE A 68 -2.56 27.26 15.39
C PHE A 68 -2.08 28.66 14.99
N LYS A 69 -1.72 28.89 13.73
CA LYS A 69 -1.31 30.23 13.24
C LYS A 69 -2.49 31.20 13.16
N SER A 70 -3.66 30.73 12.74
CA SER A 70 -4.90 31.53 12.72
C SER A 70 -5.31 31.98 14.13
N THR A 71 -5.15 31.10 15.13
CA THR A 71 -5.41 31.44 16.55
C THR A 71 -4.43 32.49 17.08
N LYS A 72 -3.22 32.59 16.50
CA LYS A 72 -2.22 33.62 16.82
C LYS A 72 -2.46 34.96 16.11
N GLY A 73 -3.45 35.04 15.23
CA GLY A 73 -3.79 36.27 14.49
C GLY A 73 -2.82 36.62 13.36
N GLU A 74 -1.93 35.70 12.96
CA GLU A 74 -1.06 35.90 11.80
C GLU A 74 -1.82 35.62 10.50
N ALA A 75 -1.62 36.45 9.49
CA ALA A 75 -2.13 36.19 8.14
C ALA A 75 -1.41 34.97 7.57
N VAL A 76 -2.09 33.83 7.54
CA VAL A 76 -1.51 32.55 7.14
C VAL A 76 -1.46 32.46 5.61
N ALA A 77 -0.33 32.82 5.00
CA ALA A 77 -0.09 32.57 3.59
C ALA A 77 0.23 31.08 3.37
N TYR A 78 -0.25 30.50 2.25
CA TYR A 78 0.08 29.12 1.88
C TYR A 78 1.60 28.87 1.81
N SER A 79 2.36 29.88 1.39
CA SER A 79 3.83 29.86 1.36
C SER A 79 4.45 29.71 2.75
N ASP A 80 3.80 30.19 3.81
CA ASP A 80 4.28 30.03 5.19
C ASP A 80 3.97 28.64 5.77
N LEU A 81 2.96 27.93 5.26
CA LEU A 81 2.70 26.54 5.65
C LEU A 81 3.59 25.57 4.90
N ALA A 82 3.68 25.73 3.58
CA ALA A 82 4.55 24.90 2.76
C ALA A 82 6.04 25.19 3.02
N GLY A 83 6.38 26.42 3.42
CA GLY A 83 7.74 26.84 3.77
C GLY A 83 8.26 26.29 5.10
N ASP A 84 7.38 25.89 6.02
CA ASP A 84 7.75 25.29 7.31
C ASP A 84 8.15 23.81 7.19
N GLY A 85 8.13 23.25 5.98
CA GLY A 85 8.57 21.89 5.70
C GLY A 85 7.56 20.80 6.06
N GLU A 86 6.33 21.17 6.45
CA GLU A 86 5.26 20.20 6.73
C GLU A 86 4.96 19.31 5.52
N LEU A 87 5.03 19.89 4.31
CA LEU A 87 4.85 19.16 3.05
C LEU A 87 5.96 18.14 2.79
N LEU A 88 7.17 18.39 3.29
CA LEU A 88 8.31 17.46 3.18
C LEU A 88 8.09 16.24 4.09
N ILE A 89 7.63 16.42 5.33
CA ILE A 89 7.31 15.30 6.23
C ILE A 89 6.26 14.38 5.60
N ILE A 90 5.22 14.98 5.03
CA ILE A 90 4.17 14.23 4.32
C ILE A 90 4.77 13.42 3.18
N THR A 91 5.63 14.06 2.37
CA THR A 91 6.31 13.41 1.25
C THR A 91 7.20 12.25 1.72
N THR A 92 7.96 12.45 2.81
CA THR A 92 8.75 11.40 3.45
C THR A 92 7.88 10.21 3.85
N GLY A 93 6.77 10.46 4.55
CA GLY A 93 5.87 9.42 5.02
C GLY A 93 5.28 8.59 3.88
N MET A 94 4.83 9.25 2.81
CA MET A 94 4.35 8.57 1.60
C MET A 94 5.44 7.73 0.93
N ALA A 95 6.62 8.31 0.74
CA ALA A 95 7.74 7.62 0.09
C ALA A 95 8.21 6.42 0.92
N ALA A 96 8.27 6.55 2.24
CA ALA A 96 8.61 5.48 3.16
C ALA A 96 7.55 4.36 3.16
N ALA A 97 6.26 4.71 3.15
CA ALA A 97 5.18 3.74 3.06
C ALA A 97 5.23 2.97 1.73
N ALA A 98 5.41 3.67 0.61
CA ALA A 98 5.53 3.06 -0.71
C ALA A 98 6.78 2.17 -0.83
N ALA A 99 7.91 2.60 -0.28
CA ALA A 99 9.11 1.78 -0.22
C ALA A 99 8.87 0.52 0.63
N GLY A 100 8.28 0.66 1.83
CA GLY A 100 7.97 -0.45 2.72
C GLY A 100 7.07 -1.50 2.07
N ASP A 101 6.04 -1.06 1.35
CA ASP A 101 5.12 -1.94 0.61
C ASP A 101 5.86 -2.73 -0.49
N LEU A 102 6.77 -2.08 -1.22
CA LEU A 102 7.59 -2.74 -2.25
C LEU A 102 8.58 -3.76 -1.64
N TRP A 103 9.21 -3.41 -0.51
CA TRP A 103 10.10 -4.32 0.22
C TRP A 103 9.34 -5.54 0.77
N ALA A 104 8.17 -5.33 1.38
CA ALA A 104 7.34 -6.40 1.94
C ALA A 104 6.82 -7.37 0.87
N LYS A 105 6.55 -6.89 -0.35
CA LYS A 105 6.11 -7.71 -1.49
C LYS A 105 7.22 -8.45 -2.22
N GLY A 106 8.46 -8.39 -1.73
CA GLY A 106 9.59 -9.12 -2.30
C GLY A 106 10.21 -8.42 -3.50
N ALA A 107 10.64 -7.16 -3.29
CA ALA A 107 11.37 -6.37 -4.28
C ALA A 107 12.53 -7.13 -4.96
N SER A 108 13.14 -8.11 -4.27
CA SER A 108 14.28 -8.92 -4.75
C SER A 108 13.99 -9.77 -5.99
N LYS A 109 12.73 -10.02 -6.36
CA LYS A 109 12.38 -10.83 -7.54
C LYS A 109 12.45 -10.05 -8.85
N ASP A 110 12.43 -8.72 -8.82
CA ASP A 110 12.41 -7.91 -10.03
C ASP A 110 13.26 -6.64 -9.88
N TRP A 111 14.19 -6.46 -10.82
CA TRP A 111 15.09 -5.32 -10.88
C TRP A 111 14.35 -3.98 -10.90
N LEU A 112 13.26 -3.87 -11.66
CA LEU A 112 12.46 -2.65 -11.73
C LEU A 112 11.83 -2.33 -10.38
N THR A 113 11.24 -3.34 -9.73
CA THR A 113 10.63 -3.20 -8.40
C THR A 113 11.67 -2.80 -7.33
N THR A 114 12.89 -3.37 -7.39
CA THR A 114 14.01 -2.96 -6.53
C THR A 114 14.43 -1.51 -6.79
N LEU A 115 14.51 -1.10 -8.05
CA LEU A 115 14.92 0.26 -8.41
C LEU A 115 13.90 1.31 -7.97
N LEU A 116 12.60 1.00 -8.07
CA LEU A 116 11.52 1.84 -7.54
C LEU A 116 11.55 1.90 -6.01
N ALA A 117 11.78 0.78 -5.33
CA ALA A 117 11.90 0.74 -3.87
C ALA A 117 13.10 1.58 -3.38
N CYS A 118 14.28 1.40 -3.99
CA CYS A 118 15.47 2.19 -3.69
C CYS A 118 15.26 3.67 -3.97
N SER A 119 14.59 4.03 -5.09
CA SER A 119 14.30 5.42 -5.41
C SER A 119 13.37 6.06 -4.36
N ASN A 120 12.30 5.37 -3.95
CA ASN A 120 11.42 5.87 -2.89
C ASN A 120 12.13 5.97 -1.54
N THR A 121 12.99 5.00 -1.18
CA THR A 121 13.81 5.10 0.04
C THR A 121 14.78 6.28 -0.03
N ALA A 122 15.45 6.50 -1.15
CA ALA A 122 16.36 7.62 -1.34
C ALA A 122 15.63 8.97 -1.23
N VAL A 123 14.44 9.07 -1.82
CA VAL A 123 13.59 10.27 -1.70
C VAL A 123 13.17 10.49 -0.25
N ALA A 124 12.75 9.45 0.49
CA ALA A 124 12.40 9.57 1.90
C ALA A 124 13.58 10.05 2.76
N ILE A 125 14.79 9.52 2.52
CA ILE A 125 16.02 9.96 3.20
C ILE A 125 16.31 11.43 2.87
N PHE A 126 16.30 11.78 1.58
CA PHE A 126 16.60 13.15 1.13
C PHE A 126 15.61 14.17 1.71
N THR A 127 14.32 13.88 1.65
CA THR A 127 13.26 14.76 2.19
C THR A 127 13.35 14.91 3.71
N THR A 128 13.75 13.86 4.44
CA THR A 128 14.00 13.93 5.89
C THR A 128 15.21 14.79 6.23
N LEU A 129 16.34 14.59 5.52
CA LEU A 129 17.55 15.41 5.69
C LEU A 129 17.27 16.88 5.38
N TRP A 130 16.53 17.14 4.29
CA TRP A 130 16.14 18.47 3.88
C TRP A 130 15.20 19.14 4.88
N PHE A 131 14.23 18.40 5.42
CA PHE A 131 13.37 18.89 6.50
C PHE A 131 14.18 19.24 7.76
N GLY A 132 15.13 18.39 8.16
CA GLY A 132 16.02 18.66 9.29
C GLY A 132 16.87 19.92 9.08
N TYR A 133 17.35 20.15 7.86
CA TYR A 133 18.08 21.37 7.49
C TYR A 133 17.21 22.62 7.58
N ILE A 134 15.98 22.59 7.06
CA ILE A 134 15.04 23.72 7.18
C ILE A 134 14.71 24.01 8.64
N THR A 135 14.48 22.96 9.44
CA THR A 135 14.16 23.11 10.87
C THR A 135 15.32 23.75 11.63
N ALA A 136 16.56 23.35 11.34
CA ALA A 136 17.75 23.95 11.96
C ALA A 136 17.93 25.43 11.58
N LEU A 137 17.68 25.79 10.32
CA LEU A 137 17.77 27.18 9.85
C LEU A 137 16.61 28.06 10.37
N ALA A 138 15.44 27.48 10.59
CA ALA A 138 14.29 28.17 11.18
C ALA A 138 14.60 28.63 12.62
N ASP A 139 15.37 27.85 13.37
CA ASP A 139 15.84 28.19 14.72
C ASP A 139 16.86 29.36 14.72
N GLU A 140 17.66 29.50 13.65
CA GLU A 140 18.67 30.56 13.52
C GLU A 140 18.12 31.92 13.06
N LYS A 141 16.81 32.06 12.82
CA LYS A 141 16.19 33.29 12.23
C LYS A 141 16.90 33.80 10.97
N SER A 142 17.51 32.89 10.22
CA SER A 142 18.09 33.22 8.91
C SER A 142 16.97 33.66 7.95
N ASN A 143 17.25 34.63 7.07
CA ASN A 143 16.32 35.03 5.99
C ASN A 143 16.22 33.92 4.96
N ILE A 144 15.50 32.87 5.31
CA ILE A 144 15.20 31.76 4.42
C ILE A 144 14.11 32.22 3.46
N ASP A 145 14.36 32.06 2.15
CA ASP A 145 13.34 32.26 1.13
C ASP A 145 12.30 31.12 1.20
N LYS A 146 11.22 31.38 1.93
CA LYS A 146 10.08 30.46 2.08
C LYS A 146 9.40 30.15 0.75
N GLY A 147 9.48 31.04 -0.24
CA GLY A 147 8.93 30.85 -1.57
C GLY A 147 9.66 29.74 -2.33
N PHE A 148 10.99 29.74 -2.26
CA PHE A 148 11.81 28.69 -2.86
C PHE A 148 11.55 27.31 -2.23
N ILE A 149 11.49 27.25 -0.90
CA ILE A 149 11.20 26.00 -0.18
C ILE A 149 9.80 25.48 -0.53
N SER A 150 8.79 26.35 -0.54
CA SER A 150 7.42 25.99 -0.88
C SER A 150 7.31 25.39 -2.29
N SER A 151 7.96 26.02 -3.27
CA SER A 151 7.93 25.55 -4.67
C SER A 151 8.61 24.18 -4.83
N TRP A 152 9.78 23.98 -4.22
CA TRP A 152 10.50 22.71 -4.29
C TRP A 152 9.79 21.58 -3.54
N SER A 153 9.26 21.87 -2.36
CA SER A 153 8.51 20.89 -1.56
C SER A 153 7.26 20.43 -2.29
N THR A 154 6.53 21.36 -2.93
CA THR A 154 5.33 21.03 -3.72
C THR A 154 5.68 20.19 -4.93
N THR A 155 6.76 20.53 -5.63
CA THR A 155 7.22 19.76 -6.80
C THR A 155 7.62 18.34 -6.42
N LEU A 156 8.39 18.18 -5.34
CA LEU A 156 8.77 16.87 -4.81
C LEU A 156 7.56 16.07 -4.36
N PHE A 157 6.60 16.70 -3.67
CA PHE A 157 5.36 16.05 -3.26
C PHE A 157 4.59 15.49 -4.46
N ILE A 158 4.39 16.28 -5.52
CA ILE A 158 3.65 15.85 -6.72
C ILE A 158 4.35 14.67 -7.40
N ILE A 159 5.67 14.76 -7.57
CA ILE A 159 6.46 13.69 -8.22
C ILE A 159 6.41 12.40 -7.38
N SER A 160 6.63 12.50 -6.06
CA SER A 160 6.58 11.36 -5.16
C SER A 160 5.19 10.76 -5.04
N PHE A 161 4.14 11.59 -5.05
CA PHE A 161 2.76 11.13 -5.07
C PHE A 161 2.45 10.33 -6.34
N ALA A 162 2.81 10.86 -7.50
CA ALA A 162 2.61 10.17 -8.78
C ALA A 162 3.43 8.87 -8.86
N ALA A 163 4.70 8.90 -8.44
CA ALA A 163 5.57 7.72 -8.42
C ALA A 163 5.05 6.64 -7.45
N SER A 164 4.61 7.03 -6.25
CA SER A 164 4.08 6.10 -5.25
C SER A 164 2.74 5.50 -5.69
N GLY A 165 1.82 6.32 -6.21
CA GLY A 165 0.54 5.85 -6.73
C GLY A 165 0.72 4.86 -7.90
N MET A 166 1.60 5.19 -8.84
CA MET A 166 1.92 4.30 -9.98
C MET A 166 2.56 2.98 -9.51
N SER A 167 3.40 3.03 -8.47
CA SER A 167 4.02 1.83 -7.88
C SER A 167 2.99 0.88 -7.27
N ILE A 168 2.01 1.40 -6.54
CA ILE A 168 0.95 0.60 -5.92
C ILE A 168 0.09 -0.08 -6.98
N ILE A 169 -0.35 0.68 -8.00
CA ILE A 169 -1.17 0.15 -9.10
C ILE A 169 -0.40 -0.95 -9.84
N ARG A 170 0.87 -0.70 -10.19
CA ARG A 170 1.71 -1.67 -10.90
C ARG A 170 2.01 -2.93 -10.07
N ALA A 171 2.18 -2.79 -8.77
CA ALA A 171 2.43 -3.91 -7.86
C ALA A 171 1.25 -4.88 -7.78
N GLU A 172 0.01 -4.39 -7.93
CA GLU A 172 -1.18 -5.23 -7.95
C GLU A 172 -1.41 -5.87 -9.33
N LEU A 173 -1.16 -5.14 -10.42
CA LEU A 173 -1.28 -5.67 -11.79
C LEU A 173 -0.32 -6.82 -12.10
N ARG A 174 0.81 -6.92 -11.39
CA ARG A 174 1.81 -7.99 -11.56
C ARG A 174 1.57 -9.25 -10.71
N GLN A 175 0.56 -9.27 -9.84
CA GLN A 175 0.18 -10.48 -9.11
C GLN A 175 -0.75 -11.41 -9.92
N GLN A 176 -1.06 -11.05 -11.17
CA GLN A 176 -1.64 -11.94 -12.20
C GLN A 176 -0.52 -12.61 -13.01
#